data_AF-A0A0D2EZ31-F1
#
_entry.id   AF-A0A0D2EZ31-F1
#
_cell.length_a   1.000
_cell.length_b   1.000
_cell.length_c   1.000
_cell.angle_alpha   90.00
_cell.angle_beta   90.00
_cell.angle_gamma   90.00
#
_symmetry.space_group_name_H-M   'P 1'
#
loop_
_entity.id
_entity.type
_entity.pdbx_description
1 polymer ?
#
loop_
_entity_poly.entity_id
_entity_poly.type
_entity_poly.pdbx_seq_one_letter_code
_entity_poly.pdbx_strand_id
1 'polypeptide(L)'
;MATAGKIHSWIHHDDQTDPSSLKSQVFRHVAAHRQWKRLQRTRNLRVSALNLYHTFQNQGQQTAQIDAPFVGSYDPFDTLPMPHTAQIDELLQFDQLHVSPAVGSTTIPLHPSATYLQDELAAYGFLARIAAIKARCDPKPEILNLVLKLKTKAMQQLRLSLFQTGLTHLCRPVMSLLYAETWCDDHTAVAVHLRLLEAINNQYGAKPEDLICILHSDTQRATLTLGSPLFTMDDSTWDMLEADYAVYVPLPWLEDDTGDGIQWPWRRLILDLRNALVAISVVRAAETPWAVRQAATVRFLHIMRLLLERYTSSSNDIEKCAALAALYRLRLAAKMERIPLFDTTVFNAGRLILWRLKELLATMSNESPGIRLWVLFVGTMSGDSWFEEEFRGQAETLGLVNSDDVKAVLGVFEGGDLPGIRVDQLISPSC
;
A
#
# COMPACT_ATOMS: atom_id res chain seq x y z
N MET A 1 2.24 -32.83 -3.65
CA MET A 1 2.12 -32.60 -5.11
C MET A 1 0.82 -31.91 -5.54
N ALA A 2 -0.14 -31.63 -4.64
CA ALA A 2 -1.44 -31.03 -5.01
C ALA A 2 -1.47 -29.48 -5.03
N THR A 3 -0.40 -28.77 -4.69
CA THR A 3 -0.40 -27.31 -4.51
C THR A 3 -0.14 -26.52 -5.80
N ALA A 4 0.70 -27.03 -6.71
CA ALA A 4 0.97 -26.37 -7.98
C ALA A 4 -0.29 -26.28 -8.88
N GLY A 5 -1.18 -27.26 -8.80
CA GLY A 5 -2.43 -27.29 -9.59
C GLY A 5 -3.41 -26.18 -9.23
N LYS A 6 -3.47 -25.77 -7.95
CA LYS A 6 -4.39 -24.71 -7.49
C LYS A 6 -3.91 -23.31 -7.89
N ILE A 7 -2.60 -23.11 -8.00
CA ILE A 7 -2.01 -21.87 -8.53
C ILE A 7 -2.25 -21.79 -10.05
N HIS A 8 -2.24 -22.93 -10.73
CA HIS A 8 -2.39 -23.00 -12.18
C HIS A 8 -3.79 -22.57 -12.68
N SER A 9 -4.87 -22.98 -12.01
CA SER A 9 -6.23 -22.64 -12.45
C SER A 9 -6.58 -21.15 -12.32
N TRP A 10 -5.76 -20.37 -11.61
CA TRP A 10 -6.04 -18.95 -11.38
C TRP A 10 -5.45 -18.03 -12.45
N ILE A 11 -4.49 -18.54 -13.23
CA ILE A 11 -3.79 -17.76 -14.27
C ILE A 11 -4.31 -18.12 -15.67
N HIS A 12 -4.89 -19.31 -15.80
CA HIS A 12 -5.56 -19.77 -17.01
C HIS A 12 -7.06 -19.65 -16.79
N HIS A 13 -7.69 -18.63 -17.36
CA HIS A 13 -9.13 -18.65 -17.64
C HIS A 13 -9.49 -19.67 -18.75
N ASP A 14 -8.63 -20.65 -19.00
CA ASP A 14 -8.67 -21.55 -20.15
C ASP A 14 -9.02 -22.95 -19.65
N ASP A 15 -10.32 -23.20 -19.57
CA ASP A 15 -10.85 -24.56 -19.60
C ASP A 15 -10.94 -24.99 -21.08
N GLN A 16 -10.71 -26.29 -21.31
CA GLN A 16 -10.84 -27.03 -22.57
C GLN A 16 -9.56 -27.19 -23.44
N THR A 17 -8.91 -28.31 -23.15
CA THR A 17 -7.93 -29.06 -23.93
C THR A 17 -8.52 -29.63 -25.23
N ASP A 18 -7.78 -29.53 -26.34
CA ASP A 18 -8.03 -30.29 -27.57
C ASP A 18 -6.73 -30.94 -28.11
N PRO A 19 -6.76 -32.21 -28.58
CA PRO A 19 -5.57 -33.05 -28.71
C PRO A 19 -4.97 -33.03 -30.13
N SER A 20 -3.94 -32.20 -30.32
CA SER A 20 -2.98 -32.35 -31.43
C SER A 20 -1.53 -32.31 -30.89
N SER A 21 -1.25 -33.16 -29.91
CA SER A 21 -0.15 -32.91 -28.96
C SER A 21 1.25 -33.37 -29.40
N LEU A 22 1.43 -34.28 -30.36
CA LEU A 22 2.76 -34.88 -30.55
C LEU A 22 3.82 -33.95 -31.17
N LYS A 23 3.49 -33.18 -32.22
CA LYS A 23 4.41 -32.18 -32.79
C LYS A 23 4.64 -31.01 -31.83
N SER A 24 3.56 -30.54 -31.19
CA SER A 24 3.59 -29.51 -30.14
C SER A 24 4.52 -29.90 -28.97
N GLN A 25 4.46 -31.16 -28.54
CA GLN A 25 5.25 -31.66 -27.42
C GLN A 25 6.76 -31.69 -27.73
N VAL A 26 7.16 -32.06 -28.95
CA VAL A 26 8.58 -32.03 -29.36
C VAL A 26 9.12 -30.60 -29.37
N PHE A 27 8.38 -29.64 -29.94
CA PHE A 27 8.79 -28.23 -29.91
C PHE A 27 8.89 -27.67 -28.49
N ARG A 28 7.94 -28.03 -27.61
CA ARG A 28 8.00 -27.67 -26.19
C ARG A 28 9.22 -28.29 -25.50
N HIS A 29 9.54 -29.56 -25.77
CA HIS A 29 10.71 -30.22 -25.18
C HIS A 29 12.03 -29.59 -25.63
N VAL A 30 12.18 -29.24 -26.91
CA VAL A 30 13.39 -28.59 -27.43
C VAL A 30 13.53 -27.18 -26.85
N ALA A 31 12.44 -26.41 -26.76
CA ALA A 31 12.44 -25.09 -26.14
C ALA A 31 12.80 -25.17 -24.64
N ALA A 32 12.19 -26.10 -23.91
CA ALA A 32 12.47 -26.36 -22.49
C ALA A 32 13.93 -26.77 -22.28
N HIS A 33 14.49 -27.65 -23.13
CA HIS A 33 15.89 -28.04 -23.05
C HIS A 33 16.86 -26.88 -23.34
N ARG A 34 16.57 -26.05 -24.35
CA ARG A 34 17.37 -24.84 -24.63
C ARG A 34 17.33 -23.86 -23.47
N GLN A 35 16.17 -23.68 -22.85
CA GLN A 35 16.00 -22.82 -21.68
C GLN A 35 16.72 -23.37 -20.45
N TRP A 36 16.61 -24.67 -20.17
CA TRP A 36 17.37 -25.34 -19.11
C TRP A 36 18.88 -25.17 -19.30
N LYS A 37 19.39 -25.29 -20.55
CA LYS A 37 20.80 -25.08 -20.86
C LYS A 37 21.26 -23.62 -20.63
N ARG A 38 20.37 -22.64 -20.86
CA ARG A 38 20.63 -21.23 -20.50
C ARG A 38 20.66 -21.03 -18.98
N LEU A 39 19.71 -21.61 -18.25
CA LEU A 39 19.68 -21.54 -16.78
C LEU A 39 20.92 -22.16 -16.14
N GLN A 40 21.39 -23.31 -16.66
CA GLN A 40 22.64 -23.93 -16.23
C GLN A 40 23.85 -23.00 -16.45
N ARG A 41 23.90 -22.30 -17.59
CA ARG A 41 24.94 -21.27 -17.83
C ARG A 41 24.85 -20.13 -16.81
N THR A 42 23.66 -19.59 -16.55
CA THR A 42 23.48 -18.51 -15.57
C THR A 42 23.84 -18.96 -14.14
N ARG A 43 23.50 -20.19 -13.75
CA ARG A 43 23.93 -20.77 -12.46
C ARG A 43 25.45 -20.90 -12.39
N ASN A 44 26.09 -21.43 -13.44
CA ASN A 44 27.55 -21.54 -13.49
C ASN A 44 28.24 -20.17 -13.44
N LEU A 45 27.65 -19.14 -14.08
CA LEU A 45 28.14 -17.76 -13.99
C LEU A 45 28.01 -17.20 -12.58
N ARG A 46 26.87 -17.44 -11.89
CA ARG A 46 26.69 -17.02 -10.49
C ARG A 46 27.65 -17.74 -9.53
N VAL A 47 27.86 -19.04 -9.71
CA VAL A 47 28.86 -19.80 -8.94
C VAL A 47 30.27 -19.28 -9.22
N SER A 48 30.60 -18.95 -10.47
CA SER A 48 31.89 -18.34 -10.84
C SER A 48 32.06 -16.95 -10.23
N ALA A 49 30.99 -16.14 -10.20
CA ALA A 49 30.99 -14.83 -9.56
C ALA A 49 31.14 -14.91 -8.03
N LEU A 50 30.47 -15.88 -7.38
CA LEU A 50 30.64 -16.14 -5.95
C LEU A 50 32.04 -16.66 -5.63
N ASN A 51 32.60 -17.54 -6.46
CA ASN A 51 33.98 -18.00 -6.32
C ASN A 51 34.97 -16.84 -6.48
N LEU A 52 34.74 -15.93 -7.44
CA LEU A 52 35.52 -14.70 -7.57
C LEU A 52 35.41 -13.85 -6.30
N TYR A 53 34.20 -13.62 -5.80
CA TYR A 53 33.96 -12.87 -4.56
C TYR A 53 34.70 -13.49 -3.35
N HIS A 54 34.65 -14.81 -3.19
CA HIS A 54 35.41 -15.50 -2.14
C HIS A 54 36.92 -15.45 -2.37
N THR A 55 37.38 -15.48 -3.62
CA THR A 55 38.80 -15.31 -3.96
C THR A 55 39.27 -13.91 -3.57
N PHE A 56 38.46 -12.88 -3.83
CA PHE A 56 38.73 -11.50 -3.41
C PHE A 56 38.69 -11.33 -1.88
N GLN A 57 37.75 -11.98 -1.18
CA GLN A 57 37.75 -11.96 0.28
C GLN A 57 38.98 -12.63 0.89
N ASN A 58 39.43 -13.76 0.31
CA ASN A 58 40.60 -14.49 0.82
C ASN A 58 41.93 -13.81 0.47
N GLN A 59 42.00 -13.03 -0.62
CA GLN A 59 43.20 -12.28 -1.00
C GLN A 59 43.25 -10.85 -0.42
N GLY A 60 42.13 -10.35 0.11
CA GLY A 60 41.95 -8.95 0.54
C GLY A 60 42.66 -8.52 1.83
N GLN A 61 43.48 -9.36 2.47
CA GLN A 61 44.31 -8.94 3.62
C GLN A 61 45.62 -8.22 3.24
N GLN A 62 45.89 -7.99 1.94
CA GLN A 62 47.01 -7.14 1.51
C GLN A 62 46.52 -5.78 1.03
N THR A 63 46.70 -4.82 1.94
CA THR A 63 46.81 -3.37 1.77
C THR A 63 47.10 -2.87 0.35
N ALA A 64 46.11 -2.22 -0.25
CA ALA A 64 46.31 -1.03 -1.06
C ALA A 64 45.00 -0.24 -1.05
N GLN A 65 45.07 1.05 -0.73
CA GLN A 65 43.97 2.00 -0.77
C GLN A 65 43.22 1.88 -2.11
N ILE A 66 42.04 1.27 -2.10
CA ILE A 66 41.06 1.47 -3.18
C ILE A 66 40.24 2.67 -2.74
N ASP A 67 40.84 3.85 -2.92
CA ASP A 67 40.08 5.08 -3.03
C ASP A 67 39.22 5.00 -4.29
N ALA A 68 37.96 5.46 -4.15
CA ALA A 68 36.86 5.41 -5.10
C ALA A 68 36.11 4.06 -5.18
N PRO A 69 35.02 3.86 -4.40
CA PRO A 69 34.06 2.80 -4.71
C PRO A 69 33.61 2.98 -6.15
N PHE A 70 33.79 1.93 -6.95
CA PHE A 70 33.33 1.82 -8.33
C PHE A 70 31.96 2.50 -8.45
N VAL A 71 31.95 3.64 -9.14
CA VAL A 71 30.74 4.27 -9.67
C VAL A 71 30.23 3.33 -10.75
N GLY A 72 29.66 2.21 -10.31
CA GLY A 72 28.85 1.35 -11.16
C GLY A 72 27.81 2.27 -11.77
N SER A 73 27.71 2.22 -13.10
CA SER A 73 26.65 2.87 -13.84
C SER A 73 25.35 2.71 -13.05
N TYR A 74 24.75 3.84 -12.66
CA TYR A 74 23.46 3.86 -11.97
C TYR A 74 22.33 3.35 -12.88
N ASP A 75 22.65 2.88 -14.09
CA ASP A 75 21.69 2.30 -15.01
C ASP A 75 21.09 1.02 -14.41
N PRO A 76 19.81 1.04 -14.03
CA PRO A 76 19.18 -0.14 -13.46
C PRO A 76 19.09 -1.31 -14.46
N PHE A 77 19.32 -1.07 -15.75
CA PHE A 77 19.21 -2.06 -16.80
C PHE A 77 20.53 -2.58 -17.35
N ASP A 78 21.69 -2.06 -16.90
CA ASP A 78 23.00 -2.54 -17.38
C ASP A 78 23.20 -4.06 -17.19
N THR A 79 22.45 -4.67 -16.26
CA THR A 79 22.46 -6.10 -15.99
C THR A 79 21.21 -6.86 -16.47
N LEU A 80 20.21 -6.16 -17.01
CA LEU A 80 18.92 -6.74 -17.34
C LEU A 80 18.71 -6.87 -18.85
N PRO A 81 18.00 -7.92 -19.30
CA PRO A 81 17.70 -8.11 -20.72
C PRO A 81 16.60 -7.16 -21.25
N MET A 82 16.23 -6.12 -20.49
CA MET A 82 15.20 -5.19 -20.93
C MET A 82 15.79 -4.20 -21.94
N PRO A 83 15.21 -4.08 -23.15
CA PRO A 83 15.77 -3.18 -24.16
C PRO A 83 15.53 -1.73 -23.73
N HIS A 84 16.59 -0.93 -23.66
CA HIS A 84 16.46 0.53 -23.63
C HIS A 84 15.81 1.00 -24.90
N THR A 85 14.64 1.62 -24.75
CA THR A 85 13.95 2.28 -25.85
C THR A 85 13.57 3.66 -25.36
N ALA A 86 13.42 4.63 -26.27
CA ALA A 86 12.99 5.99 -25.93
C ALA A 86 11.71 6.02 -25.09
N GLN A 87 10.79 5.05 -25.29
CA GLN A 87 9.57 4.92 -24.48
C GLN A 87 9.87 4.53 -23.02
N ILE A 88 10.84 3.65 -22.79
CA ILE A 88 11.24 3.27 -21.43
C ILE A 88 11.96 4.43 -20.75
N ASP A 89 12.85 5.12 -21.46
CA ASP A 89 13.56 6.28 -20.92
C ASP A 89 12.58 7.40 -20.56
N GLU A 90 11.55 7.65 -21.39
CA GLU A 90 10.48 8.60 -21.09
C GLU A 90 9.69 8.20 -19.83
N LEU A 91 9.35 6.91 -19.66
CA LEU A 91 8.67 6.43 -18.46
C LEU A 91 9.55 6.59 -17.21
N LEU A 92 10.83 6.27 -17.28
CA LEU A 92 11.74 6.44 -16.15
C LEU A 92 11.93 7.90 -15.77
N GLN A 93 12.09 8.78 -16.77
CA GLN A 93 12.16 10.21 -16.53
C GLN A 93 10.86 10.74 -15.90
N PHE A 94 9.71 10.26 -16.38
CA PHE A 94 8.41 10.59 -15.80
C PHE A 94 8.29 10.12 -14.34
N ASP A 95 8.76 8.91 -14.03
CA ASP A 95 8.78 8.40 -12.65
C ASP A 95 9.64 9.29 -11.75
N GLN A 96 10.87 9.56 -12.17
CA GLN A 96 11.84 10.33 -11.38
C GLN A 96 11.37 11.77 -11.14
N LEU A 97 10.80 12.43 -12.14
CA LEU A 97 10.40 13.83 -12.05
C LEU A 97 9.05 14.02 -11.34
N HIS A 98 8.15 13.04 -11.42
CA HIS A 98 6.76 13.24 -11.01
C HIS A 98 6.27 12.18 -10.03
N VAL A 99 6.34 10.90 -10.39
CA VAL A 99 5.72 9.82 -9.59
C VAL A 99 6.47 9.58 -8.29
N SER A 100 7.78 9.36 -8.35
CA SER A 100 8.63 9.09 -7.19
C SER A 100 8.58 10.21 -6.16
N PRO A 101 8.72 11.51 -6.53
CA PRO A 101 8.54 12.61 -5.58
C PRO A 101 7.15 12.66 -4.96
N ALA A 102 6.08 12.45 -5.75
CA ALA A 102 4.71 12.53 -5.24
C ALA A 102 4.39 11.37 -4.29
N VAL A 103 4.76 10.14 -4.64
CA VAL A 103 4.57 8.93 -3.81
C VAL A 103 5.51 8.93 -2.60
N GLY A 104 6.72 9.48 -2.75
CA GLY A 104 7.71 9.60 -1.67
C GLY A 104 7.33 10.61 -0.58
N SER A 105 6.29 11.43 -0.79
CA SER A 105 5.76 12.33 0.23
C SER A 105 4.96 11.62 1.34
N THR A 106 4.58 10.36 1.11
CA THR A 106 3.83 9.54 2.07
C THR A 106 4.71 9.20 3.28
N THR A 107 4.08 9.04 4.45
CA THR A 107 4.82 8.64 5.67
C THR A 107 5.18 7.15 5.66
N ILE A 108 4.47 6.35 4.86
CA ILE A 108 4.65 4.90 4.80
C ILE A 108 5.87 4.57 3.94
N PRO A 109 6.92 3.91 4.48
CA PRO A 109 8.10 3.56 3.70
C PRO A 109 7.75 2.49 2.65
N LEU A 110 7.82 2.85 1.39
CA LEU A 110 7.62 1.93 0.25
C LEU A 110 8.96 1.63 -0.44
N HIS A 111 9.01 0.52 -1.18
CA HIS A 111 10.20 0.18 -1.96
C HIS A 111 10.57 1.30 -2.95
N PRO A 112 11.85 1.70 -3.03
CA PRO A 112 12.31 2.61 -4.07
C PRO A 112 12.17 1.96 -5.45
N SER A 113 12.00 2.78 -6.50
CA SER A 113 11.86 2.33 -7.89
C SER A 113 12.96 1.36 -8.32
N ALA A 114 14.20 1.61 -7.86
CA ALA A 114 15.36 0.76 -8.14
C ALA A 114 15.17 -0.71 -7.71
N THR A 115 14.43 -0.98 -6.62
CA THR A 115 14.18 -2.35 -6.15
C THR A 115 13.44 -3.20 -7.18
N TYR A 116 12.50 -2.60 -7.90
CA TYR A 116 11.75 -3.28 -8.96
C TYR A 116 12.52 -3.31 -10.27
N LEU A 117 13.21 -2.21 -10.58
CA LEU A 117 13.95 -2.08 -11.83
C LEU A 117 15.17 -3.00 -11.88
N GLN A 118 15.72 -3.47 -10.76
CA GLN A 118 16.82 -4.45 -10.70
C GLN A 118 16.34 -5.92 -10.74
N ASP A 119 15.02 -6.15 -10.74
CA ASP A 119 14.41 -7.48 -10.81
C ASP A 119 13.80 -7.69 -12.20
N GLU A 120 14.41 -8.58 -13.01
CA GLU A 120 13.98 -8.89 -14.39
C GLU A 120 12.48 -9.23 -14.47
N LEU A 121 11.93 -9.87 -13.44
CA LEU A 121 10.54 -10.31 -13.40
C LEU A 121 9.59 -9.18 -12.97
N ALA A 122 10.08 -8.22 -12.17
CA ALA A 122 9.28 -7.11 -11.66
C ALA A 122 9.35 -5.86 -12.53
N ALA A 123 10.44 -5.65 -13.27
CA ALA A 123 10.71 -4.44 -14.04
C ALA A 123 9.58 -4.10 -15.02
N TYR A 124 9.06 -5.08 -15.77
CA TYR A 124 7.93 -4.83 -16.68
C TYR A 124 6.64 -4.46 -15.96
N GLY A 125 6.37 -5.05 -14.79
CA GLY A 125 5.19 -4.69 -13.98
C GLY A 125 5.33 -3.28 -13.42
N PHE A 126 6.54 -2.90 -13.00
CA PHE A 126 6.83 -1.57 -12.50
C PHE A 126 6.73 -0.50 -13.60
N LEU A 127 7.28 -0.77 -14.80
CA LEU A 127 7.07 0.11 -15.96
C LEU A 127 5.59 0.20 -16.35
N ALA A 128 4.84 -0.91 -16.29
CA ALA A 128 3.40 -0.90 -16.53
C ALA A 128 2.65 0.00 -15.53
N ARG A 129 3.04 -0.02 -14.26
CA ARG A 129 2.52 0.90 -13.23
C ARG A 129 2.80 2.36 -13.61
N ILE A 130 4.03 2.71 -13.97
CA ILE A 130 4.38 4.09 -14.35
C ILE A 130 3.56 4.52 -15.58
N ALA A 131 3.49 3.66 -16.59
CA ALA A 131 2.71 3.92 -17.79
C ALA A 131 1.21 4.10 -17.46
N ALA A 132 0.65 3.33 -16.52
CA ALA A 132 -0.74 3.44 -16.11
C ALA A 132 -1.02 4.78 -15.42
N ILE A 133 -0.11 5.22 -14.54
CA ILE A 133 -0.19 6.54 -13.91
C ILE A 133 -0.10 7.64 -14.98
N LYS A 134 0.87 7.54 -15.90
CA LYS A 134 1.03 8.49 -17.02
C LYS A 134 -0.21 8.56 -17.90
N ALA A 135 -0.85 7.43 -18.21
CA ALA A 135 -2.08 7.37 -19.00
C ALA A 135 -3.26 8.10 -18.33
N ARG A 136 -3.26 8.25 -17.00
CA ARG A 136 -4.25 9.07 -16.29
C ARG A 136 -3.98 10.57 -16.37
N CYS A 137 -2.73 10.96 -16.62
CA CYS A 137 -2.33 12.36 -16.75
C CYS A 137 -2.37 12.84 -18.22
N ASP A 138 -2.13 11.95 -19.18
CA ASP A 138 -2.06 12.28 -20.59
C ASP A 138 -3.07 11.43 -21.39
N PRO A 139 -4.08 12.05 -22.03
CA PRO A 139 -5.18 11.36 -22.69
C PRO A 139 -4.79 10.68 -24.01
N LYS A 140 -3.50 10.61 -24.37
CA LYS A 140 -3.05 9.94 -25.61
C LYS A 140 -3.29 8.42 -25.56
N PRO A 141 -3.96 7.84 -26.58
CA PRO A 141 -4.25 6.40 -26.63
C PRO A 141 -2.98 5.53 -26.73
N GLU A 142 -1.88 6.08 -27.24
CA GLU A 142 -0.59 5.40 -27.35
C GLU A 142 -0.02 4.97 -26.00
N ILE A 143 -0.29 5.74 -24.94
CA ILE A 143 0.18 5.44 -23.59
C ILE A 143 -0.58 4.24 -23.04
N LEU A 144 -1.90 4.17 -23.27
CA LEU A 144 -2.69 3.01 -22.89
C LEU A 144 -2.22 1.73 -23.62
N ASN A 145 -1.88 1.83 -24.91
CA ASN A 145 -1.29 0.72 -25.65
C ASN A 145 0.05 0.27 -25.05
N LEU A 146 0.88 1.21 -24.57
CA LEU A 146 2.13 0.91 -23.87
C LEU A 146 1.87 0.19 -22.54
N VAL A 147 0.87 0.61 -21.76
CA VAL A 147 0.43 -0.08 -20.53
C VAL A 147 0.09 -1.54 -20.82
N LEU A 148 -0.78 -1.79 -21.79
CA LEU A 148 -1.21 -3.15 -22.16
C LEU A 148 -0.04 -4.02 -22.64
N LYS A 149 0.88 -3.45 -23.43
CA LYS A 149 2.09 -4.13 -23.90
C LYS A 149 3.00 -4.52 -22.74
N LEU A 150 3.24 -3.63 -21.79
CA LEU A 150 4.09 -3.88 -20.63
C LEU A 150 3.46 -4.89 -19.66
N LYS A 151 2.16 -4.78 -19.38
CA LYS A 151 1.38 -5.77 -18.61
C LYS A 151 1.47 -7.16 -19.23
N THR A 152 1.28 -7.26 -20.55
CA THR A 152 1.35 -8.54 -21.28
C THR A 152 2.73 -9.18 -21.14
N LYS A 153 3.81 -8.38 -21.27
CA LYS A 153 5.19 -8.85 -21.06
C LYS A 153 5.43 -9.30 -19.62
N ALA A 154 4.99 -8.52 -18.63
CA ALA A 154 5.11 -8.87 -17.22
C ALA A 154 4.37 -10.18 -16.91
N MET A 155 3.15 -10.36 -17.45
CA MET A 155 2.41 -11.62 -17.33
C MET A 155 3.10 -12.80 -18.00
N GLN A 156 3.65 -12.59 -19.20
CA GLN A 156 4.41 -13.63 -19.87
C GLN A 156 5.64 -14.06 -19.06
N GLN A 157 6.39 -13.10 -18.49
CA GLN A 157 7.56 -13.39 -17.66
C GLN A 157 7.19 -14.10 -16.35
N LEU A 158 6.12 -13.67 -15.68
CA LEU A 158 5.61 -14.33 -14.48
C LEU A 158 5.22 -15.78 -14.79
N ARG A 159 4.47 -16.00 -15.88
CA ARG A 159 4.05 -17.35 -16.34
C ARG A 159 5.23 -18.27 -16.61
N LEU A 160 6.27 -17.78 -17.28
CA LEU A 160 7.47 -18.56 -17.57
C LEU A 160 8.26 -18.90 -16.29
N SER A 161 8.22 -18.01 -15.30
CA SER A 161 9.01 -18.12 -14.07
C SER A 161 8.35 -18.96 -12.98
N LEU A 162 7.03 -19.09 -12.98
CA LEU A 162 6.29 -19.93 -12.02
C LEU A 162 6.81 -21.38 -11.95
N PHE A 163 7.34 -21.90 -13.05
CA PHE A 163 7.88 -23.26 -13.12
C PHE A 163 9.37 -23.37 -12.79
N GLN A 164 10.07 -22.25 -12.70
CA GLN A 164 11.54 -22.20 -12.73
C GLN A 164 12.16 -21.59 -11.48
N THR A 165 11.42 -20.72 -10.80
CA THR A 165 11.90 -19.91 -9.69
C THR A 165 11.19 -20.29 -8.41
N GLY A 166 11.88 -20.21 -7.26
CA GLY A 166 11.23 -20.34 -5.95
C GLY A 166 10.15 -19.27 -5.77
N LEU A 167 9.00 -19.66 -5.22
CA LEU A 167 7.82 -18.79 -5.09
C LEU A 167 8.08 -17.51 -4.27
N THR A 168 9.05 -17.51 -3.35
CA THR A 168 9.49 -16.32 -2.61
C THR A 168 9.99 -15.19 -3.50
N HIS A 169 10.61 -15.50 -4.65
CA HIS A 169 11.09 -14.50 -5.59
C HIS A 169 9.96 -13.92 -6.47
N LEU A 170 8.74 -14.47 -6.41
CA LEU A 170 7.61 -13.98 -7.20
C LEU A 170 6.83 -12.87 -6.49
N CYS A 171 7.10 -12.60 -5.21
CA CYS A 171 6.39 -11.57 -4.46
C CYS A 171 6.47 -10.21 -5.15
N ARG A 172 7.68 -9.74 -5.49
CA ARG A 172 7.88 -8.43 -6.15
C ARG A 172 7.27 -8.34 -7.54
N PRO A 173 7.45 -9.32 -8.45
CA PRO A 173 6.76 -9.34 -9.73
C PRO A 173 5.24 -9.24 -9.61
N VAL A 174 4.64 -10.03 -8.71
CA VAL A 174 3.19 -10.03 -8.50
C VAL A 174 2.72 -8.71 -7.89
N MET A 175 3.47 -8.13 -6.94
CA MET A 175 3.20 -6.80 -6.39
C MET A 175 3.27 -5.70 -7.46
N SER A 176 4.27 -5.72 -8.35
CA SER A 176 4.40 -4.74 -9.42
C SER A 176 3.19 -4.76 -10.36
N LEU A 177 2.69 -5.95 -10.67
CA LEU A 177 1.47 -6.13 -11.44
C LEU A 177 0.22 -5.70 -10.68
N LEU A 178 0.08 -6.08 -9.41
CA LEU A 178 -0.98 -5.60 -8.52
C LEU A 178 -1.10 -4.07 -8.56
N TYR A 179 0.02 -3.34 -8.47
CA TYR A 179 0.00 -1.89 -8.59
C TYR A 179 -0.50 -1.44 -9.95
N ALA A 180 0.05 -1.98 -11.04
CA ALA A 180 -0.38 -1.62 -12.39
C ALA A 180 -1.88 -1.85 -12.60
N GLU A 181 -2.41 -2.99 -12.14
CA GLU A 181 -3.84 -3.30 -12.23
C GLU A 181 -4.71 -2.39 -11.38
N THR A 182 -4.24 -2.01 -10.20
CA THR A 182 -4.92 -1.04 -9.34
C THR A 182 -5.05 0.32 -10.03
N TRP A 183 -4.01 0.77 -10.76
CA TRP A 183 -4.04 2.03 -11.50
C TRP A 183 -4.85 1.95 -12.80
N CYS A 184 -5.07 0.76 -13.33
CA CYS A 184 -5.95 0.50 -14.47
C CYS A 184 -7.42 0.26 -14.07
N ASP A 185 -7.75 0.32 -12.77
CA ASP A 185 -9.07 -0.01 -12.23
C ASP A 185 -9.56 -1.44 -12.61
N ASP A 186 -8.63 -2.39 -12.81
CA ASP A 186 -8.94 -3.81 -13.07
C ASP A 186 -9.03 -4.58 -11.75
N HIS A 187 -10.16 -4.44 -11.06
CA HIS A 187 -10.38 -5.06 -9.75
C HIS A 187 -10.37 -6.59 -9.79
N THR A 188 -10.69 -7.19 -10.94
CA THR A 188 -10.67 -8.66 -11.11
C THR A 188 -9.23 -9.16 -11.09
N ALA A 189 -8.35 -8.53 -11.88
CA ALA A 189 -6.93 -8.87 -11.90
C ALA A 189 -6.26 -8.60 -10.55
N VAL A 190 -6.59 -7.47 -9.90
CA VAL A 190 -6.13 -7.15 -8.55
C VAL A 190 -6.46 -8.26 -7.55
N ALA A 191 -7.70 -8.76 -7.55
CA ALA A 191 -8.09 -9.84 -6.65
C ALA A 191 -7.28 -11.13 -6.89
N VAL A 192 -7.00 -11.47 -8.15
CA VAL A 192 -6.15 -12.63 -8.50
C VAL A 192 -4.73 -12.45 -7.96
N HIS A 193 -4.13 -11.27 -8.14
CA HIS A 193 -2.79 -10.97 -7.64
C HIS A 193 -2.70 -11.01 -6.12
N LEU A 194 -3.69 -10.46 -5.40
CA LEU A 194 -3.73 -10.49 -3.94
C LEU A 194 -3.83 -11.90 -3.39
N ARG A 195 -4.68 -12.76 -3.97
CA ARG A 195 -4.76 -14.15 -3.52
C ARG A 195 -3.50 -14.97 -3.86
N LEU A 196 -2.79 -14.63 -4.95
CA LEU A 196 -1.48 -15.24 -5.23
C LEU A 196 -0.44 -14.81 -4.19
N LEU A 197 -0.44 -13.53 -3.80
CA LEU A 197 0.44 -13.02 -2.74
C LEU A 197 0.11 -13.65 -1.39
N GLU A 198 -1.17 -13.85 -1.07
CA GLU A 198 -1.61 -14.57 0.12
C GLU A 198 -1.05 -16.00 0.12
N ALA A 199 -1.18 -16.73 -1.00
CA ALA A 199 -0.64 -18.08 -1.13
C ALA A 199 0.89 -18.13 -0.99
N ILE A 200 1.60 -17.12 -1.51
CA ILE A 200 3.06 -16.99 -1.35
C ILE A 200 3.40 -16.74 0.12
N ASN A 201 2.71 -15.81 0.77
CA ASN A 201 2.94 -15.47 2.17
C ASN A 201 2.71 -16.66 3.09
N ASN A 202 1.55 -17.31 2.98
CA ASN A 202 1.15 -18.39 3.88
C ASN A 202 2.01 -19.65 3.72
N GLN A 203 2.65 -19.86 2.56
CA GLN A 203 3.48 -21.04 2.29
C GLN A 203 4.97 -20.81 2.51
N TYR A 204 5.46 -19.58 2.32
CA TYR A 204 6.89 -19.31 2.27
C TYR A 204 7.36 -18.15 3.15
N GLY A 205 6.43 -17.32 3.65
CA GLY A 205 6.70 -16.06 4.30
C GLY A 205 7.17 -14.99 3.31
N ALA A 206 6.43 -13.88 3.24
CA ALA A 206 6.93 -12.68 2.57
C ALA A 206 7.80 -11.86 3.54
N LYS A 207 8.75 -11.09 3.00
CA LYS A 207 9.56 -10.19 3.84
C LYS A 207 8.68 -9.06 4.40
N PRO A 208 8.97 -8.52 5.60
CA PRO A 208 8.20 -7.43 6.18
C PRO A 208 8.04 -6.21 5.24
N GLU A 209 9.09 -5.84 4.49
CA GLU A 209 9.01 -4.73 3.54
C GLU A 209 8.05 -5.01 2.37
N ASP A 210 8.04 -6.24 1.89
CA ASP A 210 7.13 -6.68 0.83
C ASP A 210 5.69 -6.74 1.36
N LEU A 211 5.48 -7.21 2.60
CA LEU A 211 4.17 -7.21 3.25
C LEU A 211 3.61 -5.80 3.47
N ILE A 212 4.43 -4.85 3.92
CA ILE A 212 4.04 -3.44 4.03
C ILE A 212 3.56 -2.92 2.67
N CYS A 213 4.26 -3.23 1.59
CA CYS A 213 3.87 -2.85 0.24
C CYS A 213 2.53 -3.46 -0.19
N ILE A 214 2.31 -4.76 0.09
CA ILE A 214 1.05 -5.46 -0.22
C ILE A 214 -0.11 -4.85 0.56
N LEU A 215 0.05 -4.70 1.87
CA LEU A 215 -0.95 -4.13 2.78
C LEU A 215 -1.28 -2.69 2.40
N HIS A 216 -0.27 -1.88 2.10
CA HIS A 216 -0.46 -0.53 1.61
C HIS A 216 -1.27 -0.55 0.31
N SER A 217 -0.89 -1.37 -0.68
CA SER A 217 -1.62 -1.45 -1.96
C SER A 217 -3.09 -1.87 -1.79
N ASP A 218 -3.35 -2.92 -1.02
CA ASP A 218 -4.72 -3.39 -0.80
C ASP A 218 -5.55 -2.38 -0.02
N THR A 219 -4.98 -1.75 1.01
CA THR A 219 -5.64 -0.67 1.77
C THR A 219 -5.98 0.52 0.86
N GLN A 220 -5.06 0.90 -0.04
CA GLN A 220 -5.30 1.98 -1.01
C GLN A 220 -6.46 1.63 -1.95
N ARG A 221 -6.45 0.43 -2.53
CA ARG A 221 -7.53 -0.07 -3.40
C ARG A 221 -8.86 -0.17 -2.64
N ALA A 222 -8.85 -0.72 -1.44
CA ALA A 222 -10.03 -0.83 -0.58
C ALA A 222 -10.65 0.53 -0.32
N THR A 223 -9.80 1.54 -0.04
CA THR A 223 -10.27 2.90 0.21
C THR A 223 -10.85 3.54 -1.07
N LEU A 224 -10.20 3.37 -2.23
CA LEU A 224 -10.69 3.91 -3.51
C LEU A 224 -12.05 3.35 -3.93
N THR A 225 -12.40 2.17 -3.45
CA THR A 225 -13.66 1.49 -3.78
C THR A 225 -14.65 1.46 -2.61
N LEU A 226 -14.23 1.96 -1.43
CA LEU A 226 -14.88 1.68 -0.14
C LEU A 226 -15.26 0.21 0.04
N GLY A 227 -14.44 -0.69 -0.51
CA GLY A 227 -14.62 -2.14 -0.46
C GLY A 227 -13.81 -2.77 0.66
N SER A 228 -14.11 -4.04 0.96
CA SER A 228 -13.35 -4.79 1.97
C SER A 228 -11.93 -5.07 1.48
N PRO A 229 -10.90 -4.94 2.34
CA PRO A 229 -9.55 -5.45 2.10
C PRO A 229 -9.57 -6.93 1.71
N LEU A 230 -8.80 -7.32 0.70
CA LEU A 230 -8.83 -8.66 0.10
C LEU A 230 -7.65 -9.54 0.52
N PHE A 231 -6.50 -8.96 0.86
CA PHE A 231 -5.32 -9.70 1.27
C PHE A 231 -5.46 -10.15 2.72
N THR A 232 -5.42 -11.46 2.98
CA THR A 232 -5.58 -12.01 4.32
C THR A 232 -4.25 -12.51 4.86
N MET A 233 -4.03 -12.35 6.17
CA MET A 233 -2.96 -12.96 6.93
C MET A 233 -3.57 -13.58 8.18
N ASP A 234 -3.00 -14.68 8.65
CA ASP A 234 -3.42 -15.29 9.91
C ASP A 234 -2.98 -14.43 11.12
N ASP A 235 -3.66 -14.61 12.25
CA ASP A 235 -3.43 -13.85 13.48
C ASP A 235 -1.98 -13.98 13.99
N SER A 236 -1.36 -15.16 13.81
CA SER A 236 0.02 -15.36 14.27
C SER A 236 1.04 -14.57 13.45
N THR A 237 0.77 -14.38 12.16
CA THR A 237 1.56 -13.49 11.29
C THR A 237 1.41 -12.03 11.72
N TRP A 238 0.20 -11.58 12.09
CA TRP A 238 0.00 -10.23 12.63
C TRP A 238 0.76 -10.03 13.93
N ASP A 239 0.62 -10.94 14.89
CA ASP A 239 1.28 -10.86 16.19
C ASP A 239 2.80 -10.79 16.04
N MET A 240 3.37 -11.61 15.15
CA MET A 240 4.81 -11.61 14.87
C MET A 240 5.30 -10.28 14.29
N LEU A 241 4.55 -9.69 13.35
CA LEU A 241 4.93 -8.44 12.70
C LEU A 241 4.73 -7.21 13.59
N GLU A 242 3.79 -7.27 14.54
CA GLU A 242 3.50 -6.18 15.47
C GLU A 242 4.26 -6.29 16.79
N ALA A 243 4.96 -7.39 17.06
CA ALA A 243 5.64 -7.66 18.33
C ALA A 243 6.58 -6.53 18.77
N ASP A 244 7.46 -6.05 17.88
CA ASP A 244 8.40 -4.97 18.21
C ASP A 244 7.67 -3.65 18.55
N TYR A 245 6.52 -3.40 17.93
CA TYR A 245 5.69 -2.23 18.24
C TYR A 245 5.01 -2.38 19.60
N ALA A 246 4.44 -3.55 19.90
CA ALA A 246 3.75 -3.82 21.16
C ALA A 246 4.71 -3.74 22.37
N VAL A 247 5.96 -4.15 22.20
CA VAL A 247 7.01 -4.00 23.23
C VAL A 247 7.43 -2.53 23.40
N TYR A 248 7.52 -1.78 22.31
CA TYR A 248 7.99 -0.39 22.33
C TYR A 248 6.95 0.60 22.86
N VAL A 249 5.68 0.42 22.47
CA VAL A 249 4.54 1.21 22.94
C VAL A 249 3.69 0.32 23.84
N PRO A 250 4.04 0.12 25.12
CA PRO A 250 3.10 -0.45 26.06
C PRO A 250 1.86 0.46 26.04
N LEU A 251 0.69 -0.11 25.79
CA LEU A 251 -0.58 0.60 25.71
C LEU A 251 -1.31 0.49 27.06
N PRO A 252 -1.03 1.34 28.06
CA PRO A 252 -1.76 1.33 29.33
C PRO A 252 -3.23 1.73 29.16
N TRP A 253 -3.60 2.39 28.07
CA TRP A 253 -4.95 2.92 27.82
C TRP A 253 -6.05 1.86 27.66
N LEU A 254 -5.70 0.57 27.58
CA LEU A 254 -6.69 -0.50 27.57
C LEU A 254 -7.26 -0.78 28.97
N GLU A 255 -6.53 -0.41 30.04
CA GLU A 255 -6.98 -0.57 31.43
C GLU A 255 -8.02 0.50 31.79
N ASP A 256 -9.27 0.15 31.51
CA ASP A 256 -10.43 0.35 32.37
C ASP A 256 -10.74 1.76 32.92
N ASP A 257 -10.36 2.83 32.21
CA ASP A 257 -10.95 4.13 32.52
C ASP A 257 -12.39 4.17 31.97
N THR A 258 -13.32 3.71 32.79
CA THR A 258 -14.78 3.65 32.57
C THR A 258 -15.43 5.04 32.68
N GLY A 259 -14.64 6.10 32.90
CA GLY A 259 -15.11 7.46 33.12
C GLY A 259 -15.40 8.30 31.86
N ASP A 260 -15.05 7.84 30.65
CA ASP A 260 -15.16 8.64 29.42
C ASP A 260 -16.58 8.69 28.82
N GLY A 261 -17.54 7.94 29.39
CA GLY A 261 -18.94 7.92 28.95
C GLY A 261 -19.16 7.23 27.60
N ILE A 262 -18.12 6.65 27.00
CA ILE A 262 -18.19 6.00 25.69
C ILE A 262 -18.47 4.51 25.85
N GLN A 263 -19.68 4.09 25.50
CA GLN A 263 -20.06 2.68 25.55
C GLN A 263 -19.38 1.86 24.43
N TRP A 264 -19.20 0.56 24.69
CA TRP A 264 -18.90 -0.42 23.64
C TRP A 264 -20.03 -0.42 22.60
N PRO A 265 -19.75 -0.47 21.27
CA PRO A 265 -18.49 -0.78 20.59
C PRO A 265 -17.60 0.43 20.22
N TRP A 266 -18.06 1.67 20.45
CA TRP A 266 -17.39 2.92 20.05
C TRP A 266 -16.00 3.08 20.65
N ARG A 267 -15.84 2.64 21.90
CA ARG A 267 -14.57 2.65 22.62
C ARG A 267 -13.46 1.98 21.83
N ARG A 268 -13.74 0.85 21.17
CA ARG A 268 -12.75 0.13 20.36
C ARG A 268 -12.29 0.94 19.14
N LEU A 269 -13.22 1.57 18.44
CA LEU A 269 -12.89 2.38 17.26
C LEU A 269 -12.00 3.57 17.62
N ILE A 270 -12.28 4.23 18.74
CA ILE A 270 -11.50 5.35 19.23
C ILE A 270 -10.11 4.90 19.67
N LEU A 271 -10.02 3.77 20.38
CA LEU A 271 -8.74 3.16 20.74
C LEU A 271 -7.93 2.78 19.49
N ASP A 272 -8.56 2.18 18.49
CA ASP A 272 -7.93 1.85 17.21
C ASP A 272 -7.38 3.12 16.52
N LEU A 273 -8.20 4.18 16.41
CA LEU A 273 -7.76 5.47 15.86
C LEU A 273 -6.54 6.03 16.59
N ARG A 274 -6.60 6.12 17.92
CA ARG A 274 -5.49 6.64 18.75
C ARG A 274 -4.23 5.80 18.59
N ASN A 275 -4.37 4.48 18.58
CA ASN A 275 -3.25 3.56 18.38
C ASN A 275 -2.60 3.75 17.00
N ALA A 276 -3.39 4.00 15.95
CA ALA A 276 -2.84 4.29 14.63
C ALA A 276 -2.18 5.67 14.55
N LEU A 277 -2.68 6.68 15.27
CA LEU A 277 -2.04 7.99 15.38
C LEU A 277 -0.69 7.91 16.13
N VAL A 278 -0.60 7.09 17.17
CA VAL A 278 0.69 6.79 17.83
C VAL A 278 1.60 6.00 16.90
N ALA A 279 1.08 5.00 16.18
CA ALA A 279 1.89 4.24 15.23
C ALA A 279 2.50 5.15 14.15
N ILE A 280 1.74 6.11 13.61
CA ILE A 280 2.28 7.03 12.60
C ILE A 280 3.31 8.01 13.18
N SER A 281 3.21 8.40 14.45
CA SER A 281 4.24 9.22 15.09
C SER A 281 5.53 8.43 15.32
N VAL A 282 5.43 7.16 15.70
CA VAL A 282 6.57 6.23 15.83
C VAL A 282 7.28 6.02 14.49
N VAL A 283 6.54 5.87 13.38
CA VAL A 283 7.11 5.75 12.02
C VAL A 283 7.95 6.98 11.65
N ARG A 284 7.53 8.18 12.09
CA ARG A 284 8.20 9.47 11.79
C ARG A 284 9.39 9.76 12.66
N ALA A 285 9.43 9.20 13.87
CA ALA A 285 10.49 9.47 14.83
C ALA A 285 11.82 8.92 14.31
N ALA A 286 12.77 9.83 14.04
CA ALA A 286 14.06 9.49 13.44
C ALA A 286 14.93 8.59 14.33
N GLU A 287 14.76 8.70 15.65
CA GLU A 287 15.50 7.94 16.66
C GLU A 287 14.98 6.51 16.83
N THR A 288 13.78 6.21 16.31
CA THR A 288 13.16 4.88 16.45
C THR A 288 13.91 3.83 15.63
N PRO A 289 14.25 2.67 16.24
CA PRO A 289 14.84 1.55 15.52
C PRO A 289 14.03 1.15 14.28
N TRP A 290 14.71 0.72 13.22
CA TRP A 290 14.04 0.38 11.94
C TRP A 290 12.98 -0.71 12.10
N ALA A 291 13.25 -1.76 12.86
CA ALA A 291 12.30 -2.85 13.11
C ALA A 291 11.01 -2.36 13.79
N VAL A 292 11.14 -1.47 14.78
CA VAL A 292 9.98 -0.84 15.45
C VAL A 292 9.20 0.06 14.47
N ARG A 293 9.87 0.80 13.58
CA ARG A 293 9.20 1.58 12.54
C ARG A 293 8.45 0.70 11.54
N GLN A 294 8.99 -0.46 11.18
CA GLN A 294 8.30 -1.44 10.34
C GLN A 294 7.07 -2.01 11.06
N ALA A 295 7.21 -2.44 12.30
CA ALA A 295 6.11 -2.96 13.11
C ALA A 295 5.01 -1.90 13.32
N ALA A 296 5.39 -0.64 13.58
CA ALA A 296 4.46 0.49 13.65
C ALA A 296 3.73 0.73 12.32
N THR A 297 4.44 0.60 11.19
CA THR A 297 3.85 0.69 9.85
C THR A 297 2.82 -0.42 9.62
N VAL A 298 3.15 -1.66 9.99
CA VAL A 298 2.23 -2.80 9.91
C VAL A 298 1.00 -2.55 10.78
N ARG A 299 1.19 -2.14 12.04
CA ARG A 299 0.10 -1.82 12.97
C ARG A 299 -0.83 -0.75 12.42
N PHE A 300 -0.27 0.32 11.86
CA PHE A 300 -1.04 1.40 11.23
C PHE A 300 -1.90 0.88 10.07
N LEU A 301 -1.31 0.09 9.16
CA LEU A 301 -2.03 -0.50 8.02
C LEU A 301 -3.07 -1.53 8.46
N HIS A 302 -2.79 -2.31 9.51
CA HIS A 302 -3.74 -3.24 10.11
C HIS A 302 -4.97 -2.50 10.66
N ILE A 303 -4.77 -1.42 11.41
CA ILE A 303 -5.90 -0.62 11.91
C ILE A 303 -6.72 -0.03 10.77
N MET A 304 -6.08 0.52 9.73
CA MET A 304 -6.80 1.01 8.55
C MET A 304 -7.65 -0.10 7.91
N ARG A 305 -7.12 -1.33 7.82
CA ARG A 305 -7.86 -2.51 7.37
C ARG A 305 -9.08 -2.77 8.26
N LEU A 306 -8.91 -2.81 9.58
CA LEU A 306 -10.00 -3.08 10.53
C LEU A 306 -11.11 -2.03 10.43
N LEU A 307 -10.76 -0.76 10.20
CA LEU A 307 -11.73 0.31 9.98
C LEU A 307 -12.53 0.12 8.68
N LEU A 308 -11.87 -0.31 7.60
CA LEU A 308 -12.55 -0.65 6.34
C LEU A 308 -13.48 -1.85 6.50
N GLU A 309 -13.02 -2.91 7.18
CA GLU A 309 -13.85 -4.08 7.47
C GLU A 309 -15.06 -3.71 8.33
N ARG A 310 -14.88 -2.91 9.38
CA ARG A 310 -15.97 -2.41 10.22
C ARG A 310 -16.97 -1.58 9.44
N TYR A 311 -16.51 -0.72 8.52
CA TYR A 311 -17.39 0.03 7.62
C TYR A 311 -18.22 -0.90 6.71
N THR A 312 -17.61 -1.93 6.13
CA THR A 312 -18.32 -2.82 5.19
C THR A 312 -19.21 -3.84 5.88
N SER A 313 -18.88 -4.28 7.10
CA SER A 313 -19.62 -5.32 7.82
C SER A 313 -20.68 -4.79 8.79
N SER A 314 -20.58 -3.54 9.24
CA SER A 314 -21.53 -3.00 10.23
C SER A 314 -22.91 -2.77 9.59
N SER A 315 -23.97 -2.97 10.38
CA SER A 315 -25.33 -2.53 10.04
C SER A 315 -25.66 -1.15 10.61
N ASN A 316 -24.83 -0.61 11.52
CA ASN A 316 -25.07 0.65 12.19
C ASN A 316 -24.42 1.81 11.42
N ASP A 317 -25.22 2.76 10.97
CA ASP A 317 -24.74 3.91 10.19
C ASP A 317 -23.82 4.84 11.00
N ILE A 318 -24.00 4.96 12.32
CA ILE A 318 -23.09 5.71 13.19
C ILE A 318 -21.70 5.03 13.19
N GLU A 319 -21.64 3.70 13.18
CA GLU A 319 -20.37 2.94 13.19
C GLU A 319 -19.66 3.05 11.86
N LYS A 320 -20.41 2.97 10.75
CA LYS A 320 -19.89 3.27 9.42
C LYS A 320 -19.33 4.67 9.33
N CYS A 321 -20.07 5.65 9.85
CA CYS A 321 -19.70 7.06 9.81
C CYS A 321 -18.41 7.31 10.60
N ALA A 322 -18.34 6.80 11.83
CA ALA A 322 -17.14 6.90 12.66
C ALA A 322 -15.93 6.17 12.04
N ALA A 323 -16.15 4.99 11.44
CA ALA A 323 -15.07 4.21 10.83
C ALA A 323 -14.49 4.92 9.60
N LEU A 324 -15.34 5.51 8.76
CA LEU A 324 -14.91 6.32 7.62
C LEU A 324 -14.20 7.61 8.05
N ALA A 325 -14.68 8.28 9.09
CA ALA A 325 -14.02 9.46 9.64
C ALA A 325 -12.62 9.11 10.17
N ALA A 326 -12.51 8.05 10.98
CA ALA A 326 -11.23 7.56 11.48
C ALA A 326 -10.28 7.22 10.31
N LEU A 327 -10.78 6.49 9.30
CA LEU A 327 -10.01 6.16 8.12
C LEU A 327 -9.52 7.42 7.38
N TYR A 328 -10.39 8.41 7.16
CA TYR A 328 -10.02 9.68 6.52
C TYR A 328 -8.96 10.42 7.33
N ARG A 329 -9.14 10.53 8.64
CA ARG A 329 -8.20 11.17 9.57
C ARG A 329 -6.82 10.51 9.54
N LEU A 330 -6.75 9.18 9.53
CA LEU A 330 -5.49 8.43 9.44
C LEU A 330 -4.80 8.63 8.08
N ARG A 331 -5.58 8.70 6.99
CA ARG A 331 -5.02 8.95 5.65
C ARG A 331 -4.44 10.35 5.52
N LEU A 332 -5.10 11.35 6.09
CA LEU A 332 -4.56 12.71 6.19
C LEU A 332 -3.28 12.70 7.03
N ALA A 333 -3.32 12.03 8.19
CA ALA A 333 -2.15 11.90 9.06
C ALA A 333 -0.97 11.30 8.29
N ALA A 334 -1.15 10.21 7.54
CA ALA A 334 -0.08 9.54 6.81
C ALA A 334 0.29 10.18 5.46
N LYS A 335 -0.35 11.29 5.06
CA LYS A 335 -0.21 11.92 3.73
C LYS A 335 -0.52 10.94 2.58
N MET A 336 -1.53 10.10 2.78
CA MET A 336 -1.99 9.09 1.81
C MET A 336 -3.27 9.52 1.08
N GLU A 337 -3.87 10.65 1.45
CA GLU A 337 -5.21 11.05 0.97
C GLU A 337 -5.24 11.42 -0.52
N ARG A 338 -4.26 12.22 -0.98
CA ARG A 338 -4.13 12.68 -2.36
C ARG A 338 -2.71 12.49 -2.89
N ILE A 339 -2.61 12.14 -4.17
CA ILE A 339 -1.36 12.21 -4.93
C ILE A 339 -1.61 13.17 -6.10
N PRO A 340 -1.19 14.44 -5.98
CA PRO A 340 -1.27 15.39 -7.09
C PRO A 340 -0.11 15.14 -8.07
N LEU A 341 -0.43 15.06 -9.36
CA LEU A 341 0.53 15.04 -10.47
C LEU A 341 0.08 16.07 -11.52
N PHE A 342 0.88 17.12 -11.69
CA PHE A 342 0.50 18.30 -12.49
C PHE A 342 -0.81 18.90 -11.97
N ASP A 343 -1.74 19.25 -12.87
CA ASP A 343 -3.06 19.77 -12.54
C ASP A 343 -4.09 18.67 -12.22
N THR A 344 -3.66 17.40 -12.21
CA THR A 344 -4.55 16.26 -11.98
C THR A 344 -4.24 15.59 -10.65
N THR A 345 -5.27 15.25 -9.89
CA THR A 345 -5.11 14.37 -8.73
C THR A 345 -5.32 12.93 -9.17
N VAL A 346 -4.23 12.21 -9.46
CA VAL A 346 -4.31 10.82 -9.98
C VAL A 346 -4.86 9.85 -8.94
N PHE A 347 -4.74 10.18 -7.66
CA PHE A 347 -5.27 9.40 -6.56
C PHE A 347 -5.99 10.34 -5.59
N ASN A 348 -7.30 10.16 -5.40
CA ASN A 348 -8.11 10.94 -4.46
C ASN A 348 -9.16 10.05 -3.78
N ALA A 349 -8.73 9.30 -2.76
CA ALA A 349 -9.65 8.52 -1.95
C ALA A 349 -10.55 9.38 -1.07
N GLY A 350 -10.07 10.58 -0.70
CA GLY A 350 -10.82 11.54 0.12
C GLY A 350 -12.17 11.90 -0.49
N ARG A 351 -12.22 12.10 -1.82
CA ARG A 351 -13.48 12.41 -2.52
C ARG A 351 -14.58 11.39 -2.24
N LEU A 352 -14.27 10.09 -2.32
CA LEU A 352 -15.27 9.03 -2.12
C LEU A 352 -15.64 8.87 -0.65
N ILE A 353 -14.66 8.93 0.26
CA ILE A 353 -14.91 8.86 1.70
C ILE A 353 -15.79 10.02 2.17
N LEU A 354 -15.44 11.25 1.80
CA LEU A 354 -16.16 12.46 2.21
C LEU A 354 -17.57 12.48 1.65
N TRP A 355 -17.76 12.13 0.38
CA TRP A 355 -19.09 12.01 -0.20
C TRP A 355 -19.95 11.01 0.58
N ARG A 356 -19.40 9.85 0.91
CA ARG A 356 -20.12 8.83 1.68
C ARG A 356 -20.40 9.28 3.12
N LEU A 357 -19.48 10.01 3.74
CA LEU A 357 -19.70 10.63 5.06
C LEU A 357 -20.88 11.61 5.04
N LYS A 358 -21.02 12.43 3.99
CA LYS A 358 -22.19 13.34 3.86
C LYS A 358 -23.51 12.57 3.81
N GLU A 359 -23.56 11.48 3.03
CA GLU A 359 -24.77 10.64 2.94
C GLU A 359 -25.13 10.00 4.30
N LEU A 360 -24.13 9.47 5.01
CA LEU A 360 -24.36 8.87 6.33
C LEU A 360 -24.75 9.93 7.37
N LEU A 361 -24.10 11.09 7.38
CA LEU A 361 -24.45 12.19 8.29
C LEU A 361 -25.85 12.76 8.03
N ALA A 362 -26.33 12.75 6.78
CA ALA A 362 -27.68 13.21 6.45
C ALA A 362 -28.77 12.26 6.96
N THR A 363 -28.45 10.98 7.17
CA THR A 363 -29.38 9.95 7.67
C THR A 363 -29.23 9.68 9.17
N MET A 364 -28.10 10.06 9.76
CA MET A 364 -27.78 9.83 11.16
C MET A 364 -28.65 10.68 12.10
N SER A 365 -29.31 10.03 13.07
CA SER A 365 -30.06 10.71 14.13
C SER A 365 -29.12 11.44 15.11
N ASN A 366 -29.63 12.45 15.81
CA ASN A 366 -28.89 13.22 16.82
C ASN A 366 -28.63 12.44 18.14
N GLU A 367 -28.71 11.11 18.12
CA GLU A 367 -28.55 10.25 19.30
C GLU A 367 -27.12 10.20 19.84
N SER A 368 -26.11 10.57 19.04
CA SER A 368 -24.71 10.60 19.44
C SER A 368 -24.03 11.91 19.00
N PRO A 369 -24.39 13.05 19.63
CA PRO A 369 -23.99 14.36 19.14
C PRO A 369 -22.48 14.61 19.23
N GLY A 370 -21.79 13.99 20.21
CA GLY A 370 -20.33 14.05 20.31
C GLY A 370 -19.62 13.35 19.13
N ILE A 371 -20.10 12.17 18.72
CA ILE A 371 -19.58 11.46 17.54
C ILE A 371 -19.86 12.29 16.29
N ARG A 372 -21.09 12.82 16.15
CA ARG A 372 -21.45 13.69 15.03
C ARG A 372 -20.50 14.89 14.93
N LEU A 373 -20.27 15.58 16.04
CA LEU A 373 -19.36 16.73 16.10
C LEU A 373 -17.93 16.33 15.69
N TRP A 374 -17.41 15.21 16.18
CA TRP A 374 -16.08 14.73 15.82
C TRP A 374 -15.97 14.33 14.33
N VAL A 375 -16.96 13.63 13.78
CA VAL A 375 -16.98 13.30 12.34
C VAL A 375 -16.99 14.58 11.50
N LEU A 376 -17.81 15.56 11.89
CA LEU A 376 -17.86 16.86 11.21
C LEU A 376 -16.52 17.58 11.29
N PHE A 377 -15.86 17.57 12.45
CA PHE A 377 -14.50 18.11 12.63
C PHE A 377 -13.45 17.42 11.73
N VAL A 378 -13.57 16.12 11.53
CA VAL A 378 -12.68 15.38 10.60
C VAL A 378 -12.98 15.77 9.15
N GLY A 379 -14.26 15.93 8.78
CA GLY A 379 -14.67 16.37 7.44
C GLY A 379 -14.23 17.79 7.11
N THR A 380 -14.41 18.70 8.08
CA THR A 380 -13.43 19.70 8.51
C THR A 380 -12.17 19.77 7.69
N MET A 381 -11.35 18.74 7.91
CA MET A 381 -9.97 18.68 7.49
C MET A 381 -9.75 18.78 5.97
N SER A 382 -10.78 18.47 5.19
CA SER A 382 -10.78 18.53 3.73
C SER A 382 -10.82 19.95 3.16
N GLY A 383 -11.26 20.95 3.95
CA GLY A 383 -11.52 22.32 3.49
C GLY A 383 -12.85 22.49 2.72
N ASP A 384 -13.76 21.51 2.82
CA ASP A 384 -15.09 21.57 2.24
C ASP A 384 -16.04 22.35 3.18
N SER A 385 -16.55 23.48 2.68
CA SER A 385 -17.37 24.43 3.45
C SER A 385 -18.63 23.80 4.03
N TRP A 386 -19.18 22.76 3.40
CA TRP A 386 -20.34 22.05 3.93
C TRP A 386 -20.07 21.45 5.30
N PHE A 387 -18.89 20.84 5.50
CA PHE A 387 -18.54 20.29 6.80
C PHE A 387 -18.30 21.39 7.83
N GLU A 388 -17.76 22.54 7.42
CA GLU A 388 -17.53 23.70 8.31
C GLU A 388 -18.84 24.31 8.81
N GLU A 389 -19.82 24.49 7.92
CA GLU A 389 -21.16 24.98 8.25
C GLU A 389 -21.90 24.02 9.19
N GLU A 390 -21.93 22.73 8.86
CA GLU A 390 -22.56 21.70 9.69
C GLU A 390 -21.87 21.54 11.05
N PHE A 391 -20.53 21.63 11.09
CA PHE A 391 -19.76 21.59 12.33
C PHE A 391 -20.14 22.74 13.26
N ARG A 392 -20.24 23.97 12.73
CA ARG A 392 -20.64 25.14 13.51
C ARG A 392 -22.07 24.98 14.04
N GLY A 393 -23.01 24.59 13.19
CA GLY A 393 -24.40 24.33 13.60
C GLY A 393 -24.50 23.25 14.69
N GLN A 394 -23.69 22.20 14.60
CA GLN A 394 -23.64 21.15 15.62
C GLN A 394 -23.03 21.64 16.94
N ALA A 395 -21.96 22.43 16.88
CA ALA A 395 -21.32 23.01 18.07
C ALA A 395 -22.28 23.98 18.80
N GLU A 396 -22.98 24.84 18.05
CA GLU A 396 -24.02 25.73 18.57
C GLU A 396 -25.17 24.96 19.22
N THR A 397 -25.63 23.88 18.57
CA THR A 397 -26.68 22.99 19.12
C THR A 397 -26.27 22.33 20.44
N LEU A 398 -24.97 22.05 20.61
CA LEU A 398 -24.40 21.51 21.85
C LEU A 398 -24.06 22.57 22.89
N GLY A 399 -24.26 23.85 22.60
CA GLY A 399 -23.93 24.96 23.50
C GLY A 399 -22.41 25.17 23.68
N LEU A 400 -21.60 24.71 22.74
CA LEU A 400 -20.14 24.85 22.78
C LEU A 400 -19.75 26.22 22.20
N VAL A 401 -19.52 27.20 23.08
CA VAL A 401 -19.38 28.62 22.69
C VAL A 401 -17.92 29.05 22.54
N ASN A 402 -16.98 28.32 23.12
CA ASN A 402 -15.55 28.63 23.07
C ASN A 402 -14.75 27.44 22.50
N SER A 403 -13.52 27.70 22.04
CA SER A 403 -12.70 26.68 21.42
C SER A 403 -12.15 25.63 22.39
N ASP A 404 -12.03 25.97 23.68
CA ASP A 404 -11.56 25.05 24.71
C ASP A 404 -12.59 23.96 25.02
N ASP A 405 -13.88 24.31 25.06
CA ASP A 405 -14.99 23.36 25.23
C ASP A 405 -15.05 22.38 24.06
N VAL A 406 -14.89 22.89 22.83
CA VAL A 406 -14.84 22.03 21.64
C VAL A 406 -13.60 21.15 21.64
N LYS A 407 -12.42 21.68 21.99
CA LYS A 407 -11.19 20.88 22.15
C LYS A 407 -11.36 19.79 23.20
N ALA A 408 -12.02 20.08 24.32
CA ALA A 408 -12.28 19.10 25.37
C ALA A 408 -13.16 17.94 24.85
N VAL A 409 -14.25 18.24 24.13
CA VAL A 409 -15.12 17.22 23.53
C VAL A 409 -14.38 16.41 22.46
N LEU A 410 -13.66 17.07 21.56
CA LEU A 410 -12.89 16.39 20.51
C LEU A 410 -11.71 15.58 21.09
N GLY A 411 -11.15 16.01 22.22
CA GLY A 411 -10.04 15.36 22.91
C GLY A 411 -10.40 13.95 23.40
N VAL A 412 -11.68 13.71 23.70
CA VAL A 412 -12.20 12.37 24.02
C VAL A 412 -12.01 11.39 22.85
N PHE A 413 -11.93 11.88 21.61
CA PHE A 413 -11.73 11.04 20.42
C PHE A 413 -10.25 10.96 20.02
N GLU A 414 -9.58 12.10 19.83
CA GLU A 414 -8.21 12.11 19.27
C GLU A 414 -7.11 12.17 20.34
N GLY A 415 -7.44 12.40 21.61
CA GLY A 415 -6.43 12.62 22.65
C GLY A 415 -5.63 13.91 22.41
N GLY A 416 -4.31 13.85 22.60
CA GLY A 416 -3.40 14.99 22.45
C GLY A 416 -3.05 15.39 21.01
N ASP A 417 -3.44 14.60 20.01
CA ASP A 417 -3.04 14.80 18.59
C ASP A 417 -4.00 15.70 17.78
N LEU A 418 -4.81 16.53 18.46
CA LEU A 418 -5.73 17.46 17.82
C LEU A 418 -4.98 18.62 17.12
N PRO A 419 -5.33 18.95 15.86
CA PRO A 419 -4.81 20.15 15.21
C PRO A 419 -5.48 21.41 15.79
N GLY A 420 -4.99 21.88 16.94
CA GLY A 420 -5.61 22.95 17.73
C GLY A 420 -5.89 24.24 16.96
N ILE A 421 -4.99 24.63 16.05
CA ILE A 421 -5.13 25.82 15.19
C ILE A 421 -6.44 25.79 14.39
N ARG A 422 -6.89 24.60 13.96
CA ARG A 422 -8.10 24.47 13.13
C ARG A 422 -9.38 24.67 13.96
N VAL A 423 -9.39 24.22 15.21
CA VAL A 423 -10.56 24.41 16.09
C VAL A 423 -10.77 25.90 16.37
N ASP A 424 -9.68 26.63 16.62
CA ASP A 424 -9.74 28.07 16.87
C ASP A 424 -10.28 28.85 15.65
N GLN A 425 -9.91 28.42 14.43
CA GLN A 425 -10.39 29.03 13.18
C GLN A 425 -11.87 28.77 12.88
N LEU A 426 -12.43 27.65 13.33
CA LEU A 426 -13.82 27.27 13.03
C LEU A 426 -14.84 28.02 13.90
N ILE A 427 -14.46 28.35 15.13
CA ILE A 427 -15.34 28.94 16.16
C ILE A 427 -15.15 30.45 16.26
N SER A 428 -13.94 30.96 16.01
CA SER A 428 -13.72 32.40 15.97
C SER A 428 -14.31 32.95 14.67
N PRO A 429 -15.27 33.89 14.70
CA PRO A 429 -15.70 34.56 13.49
C PRO A 429 -14.48 35.28 12.90
N SER A 430 -14.14 34.95 11.66
CA SER A 430 -13.12 35.63 10.89
C SER A 430 -13.35 37.15 10.97
N CYS A 431 -12.49 37.86 11.71
CA CYS A 431 -12.43 39.33 11.65
C CYS A 431 -11.85 39.79 10.32
#